data_AF-A0A4V5UV13-F1
#
_entry.id   AF-A0A4V5UV13-F1
#
_cell.length_a   1.000
_cell.length_b   1.000
_cell.length_c   1.000
_cell.angle_alpha   90.00
_cell.angle_beta   90.00
_cell.angle_gamma   90.00
#
_symmetry.space_group_name_H-M   'P 1'
#
loop_
_entity.id
_entity.type
_entity.pdbx_description
1 polymer ?
#
loop_
_entity_poly.entity_id
_entity_poly.type
_entity_poly.pdbx_seq_one_letter_code
_entity_poly.pdbx_strand_id
1 'polypeptide(L)'
;GGLLIKFNIVATLIDKIKGYVNNPAKLIALTALSSVGINLLVGEQYLSIILPGETFKSSFTRLGIDKKYLTRTLADAGAAVNSLIPWGVSGTFIMGTLKVGALEYLPYAFFPLLCPIITVILGIFLKKQQGENKKAPGD
;
A
#
# COMPACT_ATOMS: atom_id res chain seq x y z
N GLY A 1 -14.59 -3.47 10.61
CA GLY A 1 -13.26 -3.46 11.24
C GLY A 1 -13.04 -4.60 12.23
N GLY A 2 -13.48 -4.46 13.49
CA GLY A 2 -13.08 -5.35 14.59
C GLY A 2 -13.34 -6.86 14.39
N LEU A 3 -14.46 -7.24 13.77
CA LEU A 3 -14.75 -8.66 13.46
C LEU A 3 -13.74 -9.26 12.45
N LEU A 4 -13.38 -8.50 11.41
CA LEU A 4 -12.43 -8.95 10.39
C LEU A 4 -11.04 -9.22 10.97
N ILE A 5 -10.65 -8.44 12.00
CA ILE A 5 -9.41 -8.63 12.74
C ILE A 5 -9.52 -9.81 13.71
N LYS A 6 -10.63 -9.90 14.46
CA LYS A 6 -10.88 -11.02 15.40
C LYS A 6 -10.83 -12.39 14.71
N PHE A 7 -11.35 -12.48 13.50
CA PHE A 7 -11.32 -13.71 12.70
C PHE A 7 -10.05 -13.88 11.86
N ASN A 8 -9.03 -13.01 11.99
CA ASN A 8 -7.79 -13.02 11.21
C ASN A 8 -7.98 -13.01 9.68
N ILE A 9 -9.16 -12.63 9.18
CA ILE A 9 -9.52 -12.70 7.76
C ILE A 9 -8.55 -11.85 6.93
N VAL A 10 -8.25 -10.65 7.41
CA VAL A 10 -7.35 -9.70 6.74
C VAL A 10 -5.93 -10.26 6.64
N ALA A 11 -5.38 -10.78 7.74
CA ALA A 11 -4.03 -11.34 7.78
C ALA A 11 -3.91 -12.55 6.85
N THR A 12 -4.87 -13.47 6.89
CA THR A 12 -4.89 -14.65 6.01
C THR A 12 -4.97 -14.27 4.53
N LEU A 13 -5.72 -13.22 4.18
CA LEU A 13 -5.82 -12.76 2.80
C LEU A 13 -4.47 -12.25 2.28
N ILE A 14 -3.79 -11.43 3.07
CA ILE A 14 -2.49 -10.83 2.70
C ILE A 14 -1.41 -11.91 2.61
N ASP A 15 -1.39 -12.86 3.54
CA ASP A 15 -0.46 -13.98 3.50
C ASP A 15 -0.67 -14.86 2.26
N LYS A 16 -1.91 -15.06 1.82
CA LYS A 16 -2.20 -15.75 0.56
C LYS A 16 -1.69 -14.95 -0.64
N ILE A 17 -1.82 -13.62 -0.61
CA ILE A 17 -1.34 -12.71 -1.67
C ILE A 17 0.21 -12.68 -1.72
N LYS A 18 0.88 -12.82 -0.58
CA LYS A 18 2.35 -12.87 -0.48
C LYS A 18 2.98 -13.93 -1.39
N GLY A 19 2.30 -15.05 -1.61
CA GLY A 19 2.76 -16.14 -2.49
C GLY A 19 2.95 -15.72 -3.95
N TYR A 20 2.30 -14.65 -4.41
CA TYR A 20 2.38 -14.16 -5.80
C TYR A 20 3.57 -13.22 -6.05
N VAL A 21 4.34 -12.88 -5.00
CA VAL A 21 5.50 -12.01 -5.10
C VAL A 21 6.67 -12.73 -5.78
N ASN A 22 6.93 -12.35 -7.04
CA ASN A 22 8.03 -12.92 -7.83
C ASN A 22 9.02 -11.88 -8.40
N ASN A 23 8.70 -10.58 -8.33
CA ASN A 23 9.56 -9.50 -8.81
C ASN A 23 9.28 -8.19 -8.05
N PRO A 24 10.15 -7.17 -8.16
CA PRO A 24 10.03 -5.95 -7.37
C PRO A 24 8.77 -5.14 -7.66
N ALA A 25 8.35 -5.06 -8.94
CA ALA A 25 7.14 -4.33 -9.31
C ALA A 25 5.90 -4.98 -8.69
N LYS A 26 5.80 -6.31 -8.74
CA LYS A 26 4.73 -7.06 -8.08
C LYS A 26 4.79 -6.91 -6.56
N LEU A 27 5.98 -6.90 -5.97
CA LEU A 27 6.13 -6.70 -4.52
C LEU A 27 5.54 -5.35 -4.11
N ILE A 28 5.97 -4.26 -4.73
CA ILE A 28 5.47 -2.90 -4.44
C ILE A 28 3.97 -2.80 -4.70
N ALA A 29 3.48 -3.30 -5.84
CA ALA A 29 2.06 -3.26 -6.18
C ALA A 29 1.19 -4.06 -5.18
N LEU A 30 1.62 -5.27 -4.79
CA LEU A 30 0.88 -6.09 -3.84
C LEU A 30 0.92 -5.51 -2.42
N THR A 31 2.03 -4.89 -2.01
CA THR A 31 2.11 -4.14 -0.75
C THR A 31 1.14 -2.96 -0.77
N ALA A 32 1.14 -2.15 -1.84
CA ALA A 32 0.22 -1.03 -1.98
C ALA A 32 -1.25 -1.46 -1.98
N LEU A 33 -1.61 -2.45 -2.80
CA LEU A 33 -2.97 -2.99 -2.87
C LEU A 33 -3.43 -3.57 -1.54
N SER A 34 -2.54 -4.22 -0.79
CA SER A 34 -2.87 -4.74 0.55
C SER A 34 -3.15 -3.61 1.53
N SER A 35 -2.33 -2.55 1.55
CA SER A 35 -2.56 -1.37 2.38
C SER A 35 -3.87 -0.67 2.04
N VAL A 36 -4.13 -0.42 0.75
CA VAL A 36 -5.40 0.18 0.30
C VAL A 36 -6.59 -0.73 0.63
N GLY A 37 -6.46 -2.03 0.41
CA GLY A 37 -7.51 -3.00 0.72
C GLY A 37 -7.86 -3.03 2.20
N ILE A 38 -6.88 -2.98 3.09
CA ILE A 38 -7.12 -2.88 4.54
C ILE A 38 -7.83 -1.57 4.89
N ASN A 39 -7.37 -0.45 4.35
CA ASN A 39 -8.01 0.85 4.54
C ASN A 39 -9.49 0.80 4.11
N LEU A 40 -9.78 0.23 2.95
CA LEU A 40 -11.16 0.07 2.48
C LEU A 40 -11.99 -0.87 3.39
N LEU A 41 -11.45 -2.00 3.81
CA LEU A 41 -12.24 -2.97 4.60
C LEU A 41 -12.42 -2.58 6.07
N VAL A 42 -11.40 -1.95 6.66
CA VAL A 42 -11.31 -1.71 8.10
C VAL A 42 -11.56 -0.23 8.44
N GLY A 43 -11.12 0.69 7.58
CA GLY A 43 -11.14 2.14 7.85
C GLY A 43 -10.16 2.57 8.94
N GLU A 44 -9.12 1.77 9.17
CA GLU A 44 -8.15 1.99 10.25
C GLU A 44 -6.73 2.01 9.67
N GLN A 45 -6.07 3.16 9.85
CA GLN A 45 -4.79 3.48 9.23
C GLN A 45 -3.64 2.62 9.78
N TYR A 46 -3.60 2.41 11.09
CA TYR A 46 -2.49 1.72 11.75
C TYR A 46 -2.33 0.28 11.22
N LEU A 47 -3.44 -0.44 11.08
CA LEU A 47 -3.49 -1.79 10.53
C LEU A 47 -3.15 -1.82 9.03
N SER A 48 -3.53 -0.78 8.27
CA SER A 48 -3.18 -0.65 6.86
C SER A 48 -1.68 -0.53 6.60
N ILE A 49 -0.93 -0.12 7.62
CA ILE A 49 0.53 0.05 7.57
C ILE A 49 1.21 -1.20 8.12
N ILE A 50 0.81 -1.68 9.30
CA ILE A 50 1.54 -2.73 10.01
C ILE A 50 1.38 -4.09 9.38
N LEU A 51 0.16 -4.49 9.00
CA LEU A 51 -0.07 -5.83 8.45
C LEU A 51 0.70 -6.02 7.13
N PRO A 52 0.61 -5.14 6.12
CA PRO A 52 1.42 -5.28 4.91
C PRO A 52 2.91 -5.10 5.21
N GLY A 53 3.25 -4.19 6.13
CA GLY A 53 4.62 -3.95 6.56
C GLY A 53 5.31 -5.23 7.02
N GLU A 54 4.74 -5.92 8.00
CA GLU A 54 5.33 -7.16 8.53
C GLU A 54 5.20 -8.33 7.54
N THR A 55 4.06 -8.47 6.83
CA THR A 55 3.86 -9.57 5.88
C THR A 55 4.88 -9.54 4.73
N PHE A 56 5.12 -8.37 4.14
CA PHE A 56 5.99 -8.23 2.95
C PHE A 56 7.47 -7.95 3.27
N LYS A 57 7.83 -7.56 4.50
CA LYS A 57 9.22 -7.30 4.94
C LYS A 57 10.23 -8.36 4.50
N SER A 58 9.88 -9.62 4.72
CA SER A 58 10.72 -10.76 4.31
C SER A 58 10.89 -10.88 2.78
N SER A 59 9.87 -10.54 2.01
CA SER A 59 9.91 -10.54 0.54
C SER A 59 10.80 -9.43 -0.01
N PHE A 60 10.83 -8.25 0.63
CA PHE A 60 11.76 -7.17 0.29
C PHE A 60 13.22 -7.61 0.49
N THR A 61 13.53 -8.21 1.64
CA THR A 61 14.87 -8.78 1.90
C THR A 61 15.23 -9.87 0.89
N ARG A 62 14.31 -10.81 0.60
CA ARG A 62 14.54 -11.93 -0.34
C ARG A 62 14.84 -11.47 -1.77
N LEU A 63 14.21 -10.38 -2.22
CA LEU A 63 14.42 -9.83 -3.56
C LEU A 63 15.56 -8.79 -3.62
N GLY A 64 16.27 -8.56 -2.50
CA GLY A 64 17.34 -7.58 -2.42
C GLY A 64 16.86 -6.14 -2.65
N ILE A 65 15.62 -5.83 -2.28
CA ILE A 65 15.04 -4.50 -2.42
C ILE A 65 15.22 -3.72 -1.12
N ASP A 66 15.76 -2.51 -1.24
CA ASP A 66 15.95 -1.60 -0.11
C ASP A 66 14.61 -1.35 0.62
N LYS A 67 14.66 -1.42 1.95
CA LYS A 67 13.50 -1.22 2.83
C LYS A 67 12.88 0.17 2.67
N LYS A 68 13.60 1.16 2.13
CA LYS A 68 13.01 2.47 1.80
C LYS A 68 11.81 2.37 0.86
N TYR A 69 11.81 1.40 -0.07
CA TYR A 69 10.69 1.19 -0.99
C TYR A 69 9.47 0.62 -0.27
N LEU A 70 9.68 -0.26 0.73
CA LEU A 70 8.61 -0.73 1.61
C LEU A 70 8.02 0.44 2.40
N THR A 71 8.85 1.21 3.11
CA THR A 71 8.39 2.36 3.91
C THR A 71 7.64 3.38 3.05
N ARG A 72 8.17 3.72 1.87
CA ARG A 72 7.51 4.61 0.93
C ARG A 72 6.14 4.08 0.50
N THR A 73 6.07 2.79 0.15
CA THR A 73 4.82 2.16 -0.26
C THR A 73 3.77 2.21 0.84
N LEU A 74 4.15 1.95 2.09
CA LEU A 74 3.24 2.03 3.23
C LEU A 74 2.78 3.47 3.53
N ALA A 75 3.67 4.45 3.38
CA ALA A 75 3.32 5.85 3.55
C ALA A 75 2.30 6.31 2.48
N ASP A 76 2.54 5.94 1.23
CA ASP A 76 1.69 6.35 0.11
C ASP A 76 0.34 5.61 0.09
N ALA A 77 0.35 4.29 0.26
CA ALA A 77 -0.85 3.46 0.11
C ALA A 77 -1.60 3.18 1.43
N GLY A 78 -0.89 3.27 2.57
CA GLY A 78 -1.47 3.10 3.90
C GLY A 78 -1.85 4.45 4.51
N ALA A 79 -0.87 5.33 4.72
CA ALA A 79 -1.13 6.59 5.41
C ALA A 79 -1.90 7.59 4.55
N ALA A 80 -1.45 7.88 3.32
CA ALA A 80 -2.10 8.92 2.51
C ALA A 80 -3.53 8.53 2.12
N VAL A 81 -3.73 7.32 1.60
CA VAL A 81 -5.05 6.82 1.13
C VAL A 81 -6.09 6.75 2.25
N ASN A 82 -5.70 6.63 3.52
CA ASN A 82 -6.66 6.56 4.63
C ASN A 82 -7.61 7.78 4.69
N SER A 83 -7.12 8.96 4.26
CA SER A 83 -7.95 10.17 4.16
C SER A 83 -9.13 10.04 3.20
N LEU A 84 -9.05 9.15 2.21
CA LEU A 84 -10.09 8.90 1.20
C LEU A 84 -11.21 7.98 1.70
N ILE A 85 -11.02 7.33 2.85
CA ILE A 85 -11.93 6.30 3.35
C ILE A 85 -13.06 6.97 4.15
N PRO A 86 -14.30 6.99 3.64
CA PRO A 86 -15.35 7.82 4.22
C PRO A 86 -15.88 7.27 5.55
N TRP A 87 -15.70 5.98 5.84
CA TRP A 87 -15.99 5.38 7.15
C TRP A 87 -14.79 5.38 8.10
N GLY A 88 -13.62 5.87 7.65
CA GLY A 88 -12.43 6.02 8.49
C GLY A 88 -12.47 7.32 9.30
N VAL A 89 -11.63 7.40 10.35
CA VAL A 89 -11.55 8.57 11.23
C VAL A 89 -11.16 9.83 10.46
N SER A 90 -10.16 9.75 9.58
CA SER A 90 -9.70 10.90 8.80
C SER A 90 -10.73 11.36 7.75
N GLY A 91 -11.36 10.43 7.04
CA GLY A 91 -12.38 10.77 6.04
C GLY A 91 -13.63 11.38 6.65
N THR A 92 -14.11 10.82 7.78
CA THR A 92 -15.26 11.38 8.51
C THR A 92 -14.96 12.78 9.05
N PHE A 93 -13.75 13.03 9.54
CA PHE A 93 -13.31 14.36 9.98
C PHE A 93 -13.33 15.38 8.84
N ILE A 94 -12.80 15.04 7.65
CA ILE A 94 -12.78 15.93 6.48
C ILE A 94 -14.20 16.26 6.01
N MET A 95 -15.03 15.23 5.83
CA MET A 95 -16.43 15.40 5.42
C MET A 95 -17.23 16.24 6.42
N GLY A 96 -17.03 16.00 7.72
CA GLY A 96 -17.71 16.75 8.79
C GLY A 96 -17.27 18.22 8.87
N THR A 97 -15.98 18.49 8.70
CA THR A 97 -15.43 19.84 8.75
C THR A 97 -15.87 20.67 7.54
N LEU A 98 -15.79 20.08 6.35
CA LEU A 98 -16.13 20.76 5.10
C LEU A 98 -17.64 20.73 4.79
N LYS A 99 -18.42 19.91 5.51
CA LYS A 99 -19.85 19.67 5.28
C LYS A 99 -20.16 19.21 3.84
N VAL A 100 -19.29 18.38 3.29
CA VAL A 100 -19.41 17.82 1.94
C VAL A 100 -19.45 16.29 1.97
N GLY A 101 -20.05 15.70 0.94
CA GLY A 101 -20.05 14.25 0.76
C GLY A 101 -18.68 13.67 0.38
N ALA A 102 -18.52 12.35 0.48
CA ALA A 102 -17.27 11.67 0.15
C ALA A 102 -16.81 11.90 -1.29
N LEU A 103 -17.75 11.80 -2.24
CA LEU A 103 -17.48 11.98 -3.67
C LEU A 103 -17.21 13.44 -4.04
N GLU A 104 -17.69 14.38 -3.23
CA GLU A 104 -17.53 15.82 -3.49
C GLU A 104 -16.10 16.28 -3.20
N TYR A 105 -15.45 15.78 -2.13
CA TYR A 105 -14.06 16.16 -1.83
C TYR A 105 -13.03 15.29 -2.55
N LEU A 106 -13.41 14.08 -2.97
CA LEU A 106 -12.53 13.12 -3.67
C LEU A 106 -11.69 13.75 -4.81
N PRO A 107 -12.24 14.54 -5.76
CA PRO A 107 -11.45 15.10 -6.85
C PRO A 107 -10.42 16.13 -6.39
N TYR A 108 -10.56 16.71 -5.19
CA TYR A 108 -9.62 17.66 -4.62
C TYR A 108 -8.52 16.99 -3.79
N ALA A 109 -8.67 15.70 -3.49
CA ALA A 109 -7.71 14.92 -2.70
C ALA A 109 -6.58 14.37 -3.59
N PHE A 110 -5.89 15.25 -4.31
CA PHE A 110 -4.87 14.86 -5.30
C PHE A 110 -3.71 14.06 -4.70
N PHE A 111 -3.18 14.49 -3.57
CA PHE A 111 -2.03 13.84 -2.92
C PHE A 111 -2.30 12.35 -2.61
N PRO A 112 -3.34 11.98 -1.84
CA PRO A 112 -3.61 10.59 -1.52
C PRO A 112 -4.06 9.75 -2.73
N LEU A 113 -4.58 10.37 -3.79
CA LEU A 113 -4.90 9.67 -5.06
C LEU A 113 -3.65 9.38 -5.89
N LEU A 114 -2.73 10.34 -6.01
CA LEU A 114 -1.58 10.25 -6.90
C LEU A 114 -0.40 9.49 -6.29
N CYS A 115 -0.15 9.63 -4.98
CA CYS A 115 0.93 8.94 -4.26
C CYS A 115 1.01 7.43 -4.55
N PRO A 116 -0.06 6.63 -4.36
CA PRO A 116 0.00 5.20 -4.63
C PRO A 116 0.25 4.89 -6.12
N ILE A 117 -0.30 5.69 -7.04
CA ILE A 117 -0.10 5.52 -8.49
C ILE A 117 1.38 5.73 -8.84
N ILE A 118 1.96 6.85 -8.39
CA ILE A 118 3.37 7.18 -8.63
C ILE A 118 4.28 6.09 -8.05
N THR A 119 3.97 5.60 -6.86
CA THR A 119 4.79 4.55 -6.22
C THR A 119 4.74 3.22 -6.95
N VAL A 120 3.58 2.81 -7.48
CA VAL A 120 3.50 1.62 -8.35
C VAL A 120 4.30 1.81 -9.63
N ILE A 121 4.23 2.99 -10.26
CA ILE A 121 5.02 3.33 -11.46
C ILE A 121 6.52 3.22 -11.15
N LEU A 122 6.99 3.80 -10.04
CA LEU A 122 8.40 3.71 -9.63
C LEU A 122 8.83 2.26 -9.38
N GLY A 123 7.95 1.41 -8.86
CA GLY A 123 8.23 -0.03 -8.71
C GLY A 123 8.45 -0.75 -10.04
N ILE A 124 7.76 -0.33 -11.11
CA ILE A 124 7.98 -0.86 -12.46
C ILE A 124 9.34 -0.42 -13.01
N PHE A 125 9.72 0.85 -12.84
CA PHE A 125 11.06 1.33 -13.20
C PHE A 125 12.16 0.59 -12.44
N LEU A 126 11.95 0.32 -11.16
CA LEU A 126 12.92 -0.42 -10.35
C LEU A 126 13.14 -1.85 -10.85
N LYS A 127 12.08 -2.54 -11.30
CA LYS A 127 12.20 -3.87 -11.93
C LYS A 127 13.09 -3.81 -13.18
N LYS A 128 12.98 -2.74 -13.98
CA LYS A 128 13.81 -2.54 -15.18
C LYS A 128 15.30 -2.41 -14.81
N GLN A 129 15.62 -1.58 -13.81
CA GLN A 129 17.00 -1.39 -13.34
C GLN A 129 17.61 -2.68 -12.78
N GLN A 130 16.86 -3.49 -12.02
CA GLN A 130 17.36 -4.80 -11.58
C GLN A 130 17.59 -5.78 -12.73
N GLY A 131 16.78 -5.71 -13.80
CA GLY A 131 16.97 -6.52 -15.00
C GLY A 131 18.22 -6.12 -15.79
N GLU A 132 18.52 -4.82 -15.86
CA GLU A 132 19.73 -4.28 -16.49
C GLU A 132 20.98 -4.63 -15.67
N ASN A 133 20.95 -4.44 -14.35
CA ASN A 133 22.09 -4.72 -13.47
C ASN A 133 22.45 -6.22 -13.39
N LYS A 134 21.48 -7.11 -13.62
CA LYS A 134 21.74 -8.57 -13.75
C LYS A 134 22.30 -8.98 -15.12
N LYS A 135 22.15 -8.15 -16.16
CA LYS A 135 22.64 -8.40 -17.52
C LYS A 135 24.05 -7.85 -17.78
N ALA A 136 24.64 -7.14 -16.82
CA ALA A 136 26.03 -6.70 -16.87
C ALA A 136 26.99 -7.58 -16.04
N PRO A 137 27.14 -8.90 -16.30
CA PRO A 137 28.31 -9.63 -15.82
C PRO A 137 29.43 -9.57 -16.87
N GLY A 138 30.50 -8.83 -16.56
CA GLY A 138 31.81 -8.96 -17.21
C GLY A 138 32.26 -7.78 -18.07
N ASP A 139 32.86 -6.77 -17.42
CA ASP A 139 34.16 -6.21 -17.84
C ASP A 139 35.22 -6.75 -16.86
#